data_AF-A0A534G6A7-F1
#
_entry.id   AF-A0A534G6A7-F1
#
_cell.length_a   1.000
_cell.length_b   1.000
_cell.length_c   1.000
_cell.angle_alpha   90.00
_cell.angle_beta   90.00
_cell.angle_gamma   90.00
#
_symmetry.space_group_name_H-M   'P 1'
#
loop_
_entity.id
_entity.type
_entity.pdbx_description
1 polymer ?
#
loop_
_entity_poly.entity_id
_entity_poly.type
_entity_poly.pdbx_seq_one_letter_code
_entity_poly.pdbx_strand_id
1 'polypeptide(L)'
;MKHSEFRIGLEFWCGGKRWRCTDVGTRVVTAISLEPREVEEVISSDDTAGPAETRRYTTDDPTWLLGPPYKIAESVFDEYDIDGCSLTPEE
;
A
#
# COMPACT_ATOMS: atom_id res chain seq x y z
N MET A 1 5.46 -9.54 14.73
CA MET A 1 6.90 -9.19 14.56
C MET A 1 7.27 -8.18 15.64
N LYS A 2 8.55 -7.85 15.86
CA LYS A 2 8.95 -6.76 16.78
C LYS A 2 9.26 -5.48 16.00
N HIS A 3 8.92 -4.32 16.56
CA HIS A 3 9.20 -3.00 15.97
C HIS A 3 10.67 -2.82 15.56
N SER A 4 11.62 -3.28 16.37
CA SER A 4 13.07 -3.18 16.09
C SER A 4 13.55 -4.00 14.89
N GLU A 5 12.72 -4.90 14.36
CA GLU A 5 13.05 -5.72 13.19
C GLU A 5 12.70 -5.02 11.88
N PHE A 6 11.90 -3.95 11.92
CA PHE A 6 11.52 -3.21 10.73
C PHE A 6 12.67 -2.35 10.21
N ARG A 7 12.75 -2.27 8.89
CA ARG A 7 13.67 -1.41 8.14
C ARG A 7 12.99 -0.99 6.85
N ILE A 8 13.32 0.21 6.36
CA ILE A 8 12.81 0.68 5.07
C ILE A 8 13.14 -0.35 3.98
N GLY A 9 12.14 -0.70 3.18
CA GLY A 9 12.22 -1.72 2.13
C GLY A 9 12.00 -3.16 2.63
N LEU A 10 11.86 -3.40 3.93
CA LEU A 10 11.46 -4.72 4.44
C LEU A 10 10.06 -5.05 3.96
N GLU A 11 9.92 -6.27 3.44
CA GLU A 11 8.62 -6.83 3.13
C GLU A 11 8.14 -7.73 4.26
N PHE A 12 6.87 -7.61 4.61
CA PHE A 12 6.25 -8.36 5.69
C PHE A 12 4.79 -8.67 5.35
N TRP A 13 4.21 -9.61 6.08
CA TRP A 13 2.82 -10.00 5.98
C TRP A 13 2.06 -9.46 7.18
N CYS A 14 0.86 -8.95 6.96
CA CYS A 14 -0.02 -8.48 8.03
C CYS A 14 -1.47 -8.42 7.53
N GLY A 15 -2.39 -9.02 8.28
CA GLY A 15 -3.82 -9.05 7.91
C GLY A 15 -4.07 -9.72 6.55
N GLY A 16 -3.33 -10.79 6.23
CA GLY A 16 -3.45 -11.53 4.97
C GLY A 16 -2.91 -10.82 3.72
N LYS A 17 -2.22 -9.69 3.86
CA LYS A 17 -1.63 -8.92 2.74
C LYS A 17 -0.13 -8.81 2.88
N ARG A 18 0.56 -8.69 1.75
CA ARG A 18 2.00 -8.38 1.72
C ARG A 18 2.21 -6.86 1.67
N TRP A 19 3.09 -6.38 2.52
CA TRP A 19 3.41 -4.97 2.72
C TRP A 19 4.89 -4.73 2.50
N ARG A 20 5.26 -3.50 2.12
CA ARG A 20 6.65 -3.02 2.11
C ARG A 20 6.76 -1.79 2.99
N CYS A 21 7.60 -1.88 4.02
CA CYS A 21 7.88 -0.77 4.94
C CYS A 21 8.54 0.39 4.18
N THR A 22 8.03 1.60 4.40
CA THR A 22 8.47 2.85 3.75
C THR A 22 9.05 3.84 4.75
N ASP A 23 8.63 3.78 6.03
CA ASP A 23 9.24 4.50 7.14
C ASP A 23 9.19 3.67 8.45
N VAL A 24 10.16 3.93 9.33
CA VAL A 24 10.21 3.34 10.68
C VAL A 24 10.28 4.47 11.69
N GLY A 25 9.15 4.74 12.34
CA GLY A 25 9.05 5.68 13.43
C GLY A 25 9.59 5.12 14.74
N THR A 26 9.33 5.80 15.85
CA THR A 26 9.73 5.32 17.19
C THR A 26 8.72 4.35 17.80
N ARG A 27 7.47 4.39 17.34
CA ARG A 27 6.34 3.60 17.86
C ARG A 27 5.52 2.94 16.76
N VAL A 28 5.65 3.42 15.53
CA VAL A 28 4.83 3.01 14.40
C VAL A 28 5.71 2.77 13.19
N VAL A 29 5.24 1.97 12.26
CA VAL A 29 5.85 1.85 10.94
C VAL A 29 4.84 2.26 9.87
N THR A 30 5.30 2.85 8.78
CA THR A 30 4.45 3.05 7.60
C THR A 30 4.84 2.06 6.52
N ALA A 31 3.85 1.63 5.75
CA ALA A 31 4.06 0.69 4.66
C ALA A 31 3.06 0.88 3.53
N ILE A 32 3.46 0.42 2.35
CA ILE A 32 2.59 0.32 1.17
C ILE A 32 2.20 -1.13 0.91
N SER A 33 0.94 -1.35 0.51
CA SER A 33 0.45 -2.68 0.12
C SER A 33 1.05 -3.09 -1.24
N LEU A 34 1.48 -4.34 -1.33
CA LEU A 34 1.98 -4.95 -2.57
C LEU A 34 0.90 -5.76 -3.32
N GLU A 35 -0.29 -5.90 -2.72
CA GLU A 35 -1.42 -6.58 -3.35
C GLU A 35 -1.92 -5.81 -4.59
N PRO A 36 -2.48 -6.53 -5.59
CA PRO A 36 -3.22 -5.91 -6.68
C PRO A 36 -4.32 -4.99 -6.14
N ARG A 37 -4.49 -3.84 -6.79
CA ARG A 37 -5.37 -2.77 -6.31
C ARG A 37 -6.47 -2.48 -7.31
N GLU A 38 -7.67 -2.22 -6.78
CA GLU A 38 -8.78 -1.69 -7.55
C GLU A 38 -8.59 -0.19 -7.75
N VAL A 39 -8.61 0.25 -9.01
CA VAL A 39 -8.45 1.64 -9.43
C VAL A 39 -9.76 2.12 -10.01
N GLU A 40 -10.17 3.31 -9.59
CA GLU A 40 -11.27 4.06 -10.18
C GLU A 40 -10.69 5.27 -10.92
N GLU A 41 -10.56 5.14 -12.23
CA GLU A 41 -10.02 6.19 -13.11
C GLU A 41 -11.16 7.05 -13.62
N VAL A 42 -11.05 8.35 -13.38
CA VAL A 42 -12.00 9.35 -13.90
C VAL A 42 -11.50 9.82 -15.26
N ILE A 43 -12.22 9.44 -16.30
CA ILE A 43 -11.94 9.85 -17.68
C ILE A 43 -12.72 11.16 -17.90
N SER A 44 -12.01 12.28 -17.76
CA SER A 44 -12.54 13.57 -18.20
C SER A 44 -12.51 13.61 -19.73
N SER A 45 -13.67 13.73 -20.36
CA SER A 45 -13.75 14.12 -21.75
C SER A 45 -13.37 15.60 -21.85
N ASP A 46 -12.32 15.89 -22.62
CA ASP A 46 -11.99 17.26 -23.01
C ASP A 46 -13.18 17.82 -23.80
N ASP A 47 -13.91 18.75 -23.17
CA ASP A 47 -14.78 19.74 -23.81
C ASP A 47 -16.19 19.33 -24.31
N THR A 48 -16.93 18.50 -23.57
CA THR A 48 -18.41 18.55 -23.64
C THR A 48 -18.98 18.23 -22.26
N ALA A 49 -20.01 18.98 -21.82
CA ALA A 49 -20.68 18.86 -20.52
C ALA A 49 -21.43 17.52 -20.29
N GLY A 50 -20.82 16.39 -20.66
CA GLY A 50 -21.26 15.05 -20.32
C GLY A 50 -20.79 14.65 -18.92
N PRO A 51 -21.44 13.66 -18.30
CA PRO A 51 -20.96 13.10 -17.04
C PRO A 51 -19.56 12.50 -17.24
N ALA A 52 -18.67 12.72 -16.27
CA ALA A 52 -17.36 12.07 -16.26
C ALA A 52 -17.56 10.55 -16.33
N GLU A 53 -16.90 9.90 -17.29
CA GLU A 53 -16.93 8.44 -17.39
C GLU A 53 -15.93 7.88 -16.39
N THR A 54 -16.35 6.88 -15.63
CA THR A 54 -15.50 6.25 -14.63
C THR A 54 -15.17 4.82 -15.02
N ARG A 55 -13.89 4.49 -15.10
CA ARG A 55 -13.40 3.15 -15.38
C ARG A 55 -12.88 2.50 -14.10
N ARG A 56 -13.38 1.30 -13.79
CA ARG A 56 -12.87 0.47 -12.70
C ARG A 56 -12.05 -0.69 -13.26
N TYR A 57 -10.85 -0.89 -12.73
CA TYR A 57 -9.99 -2.02 -13.10
C TYR A 57 -9.04 -2.38 -11.96
N THR A 58 -8.59 -3.64 -11.95
CA THR A 58 -7.53 -4.08 -11.04
C THR A 58 -6.17 -3.95 -11.72
N THR A 59 -5.15 -3.45 -11.02
CA THR A 59 -3.79 -3.33 -11.53
C THR A 59 -2.75 -3.79 -10.51
N ASP A 60 -1.70 -4.43 -11.00
CA ASP A 60 -0.48 -4.80 -10.29
C ASP A 60 0.74 -4.01 -10.80
N ASP A 61 0.52 -2.91 -11.54
CA ASP A 61 1.59 -2.13 -12.16
C ASP A 61 2.69 -1.75 -11.14
N PRO A 62 3.94 -2.22 -11.33
CA PRO A 62 5.02 -2.00 -10.38
C PRO A 62 5.45 -0.52 -10.31
N THR A 63 5.15 0.29 -11.33
CA THR A 63 5.51 1.72 -11.35
C THR A 63 4.80 2.52 -10.25
N TRP A 64 3.67 2.01 -9.74
CA TRP A 64 2.94 2.63 -8.63
C TRP A 64 3.62 2.48 -7.27
N LEU A 65 4.54 1.52 -7.17
CA LEU A 65 5.35 1.24 -5.99
C LEU A 65 6.70 1.97 -6.03
N LEU A 66 6.94 2.79 -7.06
CA LEU A 66 8.10 3.68 -7.16
C LEU A 66 7.77 5.01 -6.48
N GLY A 67 8.66 5.49 -5.62
CA GLY A 67 8.50 6.73 -4.87
C GLY A 67 9.79 7.13 -4.15
N PRO A 68 9.76 8.19 -3.33
CA PRO A 68 8.62 9.07 -3.06
C PRO A 68 8.31 10.08 -4.19
N PRO A 69 7.05 10.53 -4.37
CA PRO A 69 5.82 9.97 -3.79
C PRO A 69 5.37 8.70 -4.52
N TYR A 70 4.82 7.73 -3.78
CA TYR A 70 4.18 6.54 -4.37
C TYR A 70 2.84 6.92 -5.00
N LYS A 71 2.37 6.14 -5.99
CA LYS A 71 1.01 6.31 -6.54
C LYS A 71 -0.08 5.70 -5.64
N ILE A 72 0.31 5.01 -4.57
CA ILE A 72 -0.60 4.48 -3.55
C ILE A 72 -0.39 5.11 -2.18
N ALA A 73 -1.46 5.06 -1.39
CA ALA A 73 -1.44 5.48 -0.01
C ALA A 73 -0.59 4.55 0.85
N GLU A 74 0.13 5.14 1.79
CA GLU A 74 0.77 4.44 2.90
C GLU A 74 -0.27 4.13 3.99
N SER A 75 -0.08 3.04 4.69
CA SER A 75 -0.82 2.67 5.91
C SER A 75 0.13 2.73 7.11
N VAL A 76 -0.40 3.18 8.25
CA VAL A 76 0.31 3.25 9.52
C VAL A 76 -0.02 2.00 10.32
N PHE A 77 1.01 1.36 10.85
CA PHE A 77 0.92 0.20 11.73
C PHE A 77 1.43 0.61 13.11
N ASP A 78 0.55 0.59 14.11
CA ASP A 78 0.92 0.85 15.49
C ASP A 78 1.46 -0.41 16.20
N GLU A 79 1.72 -0.30 17.51
CA GLU A 79 2.27 -1.43 18.27
C GLU A 79 1.34 -2.67 18.30
N TYR A 80 0.02 -2.47 18.23
CA TYR A 80 -0.94 -3.57 18.20
C TYR A 80 -1.02 -4.21 16.81
N ASP A 81 -0.94 -3.39 15.75
CA ASP A 81 -0.91 -3.90 14.38
C ASP A 81 0.36 -4.75 14.14
N ILE A 82 1.52 -4.27 14.61
CA ILE A 82 2.83 -4.93 14.43
C ILE A 82 2.87 -6.34 15.05
N ASP A 83 2.14 -6.55 16.16
CA ASP A 83 2.09 -7.85 16.84
C ASP A 83 1.53 -8.95 15.92
N GLY A 84 0.53 -8.60 15.10
CA GLY A 84 -0.09 -9.48 14.12
C GLY A 84 0.69 -9.65 12.80
N CYS A 85 1.84 -9.01 12.65
CA CYS A 85 2.63 -9.11 11.42
C CYS A 85 3.70 -10.23 11.47
N SER A 86 4.10 -10.76 10.31
CA SER A 86 5.04 -11.88 10.15
C SER A 86 5.95 -11.72 8.93
N LEU A 87 7.07 -12.46 8.89
CA LEU A 87 7.99 -12.47 7.74
C LEU A 87 7.53 -13.41 6.62
N THR A 88 6.65 -14.35 6.94
CA THR A 88 6.07 -15.34 6.03
C THR A 88 4.56 -15.20 6.04
N PRO A 89 3.86 -15.57 4.96
CA PRO A 89 2.41 -15.67 5.02
C PRO A 89 2.02 -16.62 6.17
N GLU A 90 1.00 -16.27 6.93
CA GLU A 90 0.41 -17.20 7.91
C GLU A 90 -0.14 -18.42 7.14
N GLU A 91 0.01 -19.62 7.70
CA GLU A 91 -0.62 -20.85 7.17
C GLU A 91 -2.13 -20.88 7.43
#